data_AF-A0A0T9P041-F1
#
_entry.id   AF-A0A0T9P041-F1
#
_cell.length_a   1.000
_cell.length_b   1.000
_cell.length_c   1.000
_cell.angle_alpha   90.00
_cell.angle_beta   90.00
_cell.angle_gamma   90.00
#
_symmetry.space_group_name_H-M   'P 1'
#
loop_
_entity.id
_entity.type
_entity.pdbx_description
1 polymer ?
#
loop_
_entity_poly.entity_id
_entity_poly.type
_entity_poly.pdbx_seq_one_letter_code
_entity_poly.pdbx_strand_id
1 'polypeptide(L)'
;MTSAIKITVGYHSFLLPDTHTDYDFPAYINKHIDLIWRYIENNDKIEELSSNPFSKGRTAALVKAKFLSSELKAFKLKTGIIGYPFDMKDISLYITSQNITIKLCTEFKRNGTLVNSLP
;
A
#
# COMPACT_ATOMS: atom_id res chain seq x y z
N MET A 1 -7.50 -17.38 -14.26
CA MET A 1 -7.50 -17.15 -12.81
C MET A 1 -6.47 -16.07 -12.56
N THR A 2 -6.88 -14.91 -12.06
CA THR A 2 -5.94 -13.81 -11.80
C THR A 2 -5.18 -14.13 -10.52
N SER A 3 -3.87 -13.90 -10.50
CA SER A 3 -3.09 -14.12 -9.29
C SER A 3 -2.40 -12.84 -8.83
N ALA A 4 -2.02 -12.81 -7.56
CA ALA A 4 -1.42 -11.65 -6.94
C ALA A 4 -0.43 -12.06 -5.84
N ILE A 5 0.47 -11.13 -5.50
CA ILE A 5 1.24 -11.17 -4.27
C ILE A 5 0.51 -10.33 -3.24
N LYS A 6 0.24 -10.89 -2.06
CA LYS A 6 -0.21 -10.12 -0.91
C LYS A 6 1.01 -9.59 -0.19
N ILE A 7 1.09 -8.28 -0.02
CA ILE A 7 2.13 -7.67 0.81
C ILE A 7 1.51 -7.04 2.05
N THR A 8 2.28 -6.98 3.13
CA THR A 8 1.91 -6.27 4.35
C THR A 8 2.97 -5.22 4.66
N VAL A 9 2.55 -3.98 4.91
CA VAL A 9 3.42 -2.87 5.31
C VAL A 9 2.79 -2.22 6.55
N GLY A 10 3.41 -2.44 7.71
CA GLY A 10 2.78 -2.09 8.98
C GLY A 10 1.51 -2.91 9.22
N TYR A 11 0.41 -2.25 9.55
CA TYR A 11 -0.89 -2.90 9.76
C TYR A 11 -1.75 -3.01 8.49
N HIS A 12 -1.24 -2.48 7.37
CA HIS A 12 -1.98 -2.45 6.11
C HIS A 12 -1.54 -3.60 5.22
N SER A 13 -2.53 -4.31 4.68
CA SER A 13 -2.29 -5.27 3.60
C SER A 13 -2.45 -4.55 2.25
N PHE A 14 -1.78 -5.06 1.22
CA PHE A 14 -1.92 -4.64 -0.17
C PHE A 14 -1.85 -5.85 -1.11
N LEU A 15 -2.38 -5.70 -2.31
CA LEU A 15 -2.18 -6.63 -3.41
C LEU A 15 -1.31 -5.99 -4.48
N LEU A 16 -0.34 -6.77 -4.95
CA LEU A 16 0.38 -6.51 -6.18
C LEU A 16 -0.20 -7.47 -7.23
N PRO A 17 -0.97 -6.98 -8.22
CA PRO A 17 -1.49 -7.82 -9.30
C PRO A 17 -0.35 -8.49 -10.08
N ASP A 18 -0.66 -9.52 -10.86
CA ASP A 18 0.27 -10.37 -11.65
C ASP A 18 1.24 -9.63 -12.61
N THR A 19 1.23 -8.30 -12.63
CA THR A 19 2.14 -7.41 -13.37
C THR A 19 3.47 -7.18 -12.66
N HIS A 20 3.79 -7.93 -11.59
CA HIS A 20 5.09 -7.85 -10.93
C HIS A 20 6.26 -8.36 -11.79
N THR A 21 6.00 -8.84 -13.01
CA THR A 21 7.05 -9.07 -14.03
C THR A 21 7.69 -7.77 -14.52
N ASP A 22 7.03 -6.62 -14.33
CA ASP A 22 7.48 -5.35 -14.91
C ASP A 22 8.54 -4.64 -14.06
N TYR A 23 8.83 -5.14 -12.87
CA TYR A 23 9.83 -4.60 -11.95
C TYR A 23 10.44 -5.70 -11.10
N ASP A 24 11.64 -5.46 -10.57
CA ASP A 24 12.34 -6.45 -9.75
C ASP A 24 11.70 -6.55 -8.36
N PHE A 25 10.86 -7.56 -8.14
CA PHE A 25 10.27 -7.86 -6.83
C PHE A 25 11.20 -8.79 -6.04
N PRO A 26 11.54 -8.50 -4.75
CA PRO A 26 10.97 -7.46 -3.88
C PRO A 26 11.75 -6.13 -3.87
N ALA A 27 12.89 -6.05 -4.57
CA ALA A 27 13.83 -4.93 -4.51
C ALA A 27 13.17 -3.57 -4.83
N TYR A 28 12.26 -3.53 -5.79
CA TYR A 28 11.53 -2.32 -6.17
C TYR A 28 10.63 -1.80 -5.06
N ILE A 29 9.96 -2.68 -4.31
CA ILE A 29 9.13 -2.28 -3.17
C ILE A 29 10.04 -1.75 -2.06
N ASN A 30 11.14 -2.46 -1.77
CA ASN A 30 12.13 -2.06 -0.77
C ASN A 30 12.74 -0.68 -1.07
N LYS A 31 13.03 -0.37 -2.33
CA LYS A 31 13.52 0.96 -2.75
C LYS A 31 12.55 2.10 -2.38
N HIS A 32 11.25 1.82 -2.29
CA HIS A 32 10.23 2.82 -1.98
C HIS A 32 9.69 2.68 -0.55
N ILE A 33 10.24 1.78 0.28
CA ILE A 33 9.62 1.37 1.54
C ILE A 33 9.40 2.55 2.49
N ASP A 34 10.38 3.43 2.65
CA ASP A 34 10.27 4.61 3.50
C ASP A 34 9.16 5.57 3.06
N LEU A 35 9.02 5.75 1.74
CA LEU A 35 7.99 6.63 1.18
C LEU A 35 6.59 6.01 1.33
N ILE A 36 6.47 4.70 1.15
CA ILE A 36 5.24 3.93 1.40
C ILE A 36 4.83 4.08 2.87
N TRP A 37 5.75 3.86 3.82
CA TRP A 37 5.50 4.03 5.25
C TRP A 37 5.03 5.44 5.59
N ARG A 38 5.73 6.47 5.10
CA ARG A 38 5.35 7.87 5.35
C ARG A 38 3.96 8.20 4.79
N TYR A 39 3.59 7.60 3.67
CA TYR A 39 2.26 7.78 3.08
C TYR A 39 1.18 7.09 3.90
N ILE A 40 1.42 5.85 4.34
CA ILE A 40 0.52 5.11 5.24
C ILE A 40 0.30 5.89 6.54
N GLU A 41 1.38 6.21 7.26
CA GLU A 41 1.31 6.93 8.54
C GLU A 41 0.57 8.27 8.42
N ASN A 42 0.74 8.97 7.29
CA ASN A 42 0.04 10.23 7.07
C ASN A 42 -1.45 10.05 6.78
N ASN A 43 -1.86 8.95 6.13
CA ASN A 43 -3.27 8.64 5.92
C ASN A 43 -3.94 8.13 7.19
N ASP A 44 -3.25 7.30 7.98
CA ASP A 44 -3.72 6.89 9.31
C ASP A 44 -4.00 8.12 10.19
N LYS A 45 -3.10 9.12 10.17
CA LYS A 45 -3.33 10.40 10.85
C LYS A 45 -4.55 11.16 10.33
N ILE A 46 -4.88 11.08 9.04
CA ILE A 46 -6.09 11.71 8.49
C ILE A 46 -7.34 11.01 9.04
N GLU A 47 -7.30 9.68 9.17
CA GLU A 47 -8.38 8.88 9.76
C GLU A 47 -8.57 9.15 11.25
N GLU A 48 -7.49 9.25 12.02
CA GLU A 48 -7.54 9.62 13.43
C GLU A 48 -8.20 11.00 13.63
N LEU A 49 -7.92 11.93 12.72
CA LEU A 49 -8.50 13.28 12.71
C LEU A 49 -9.87 13.33 12.00
N SER A 50 -10.45 12.18 11.66
CA SER A 50 -11.71 12.11 10.91
C SER A 50 -12.88 12.75 11.66
N SER A 51 -12.88 12.62 12.99
CA SER A 51 -13.88 13.18 13.92
C SER A 51 -13.85 14.71 14.02
N ASN A 52 -12.74 15.35 13.63
CA ASN A 52 -12.61 16.81 13.60
C ASN A 52 -12.15 17.29 12.20
N PRO A 53 -13.08 17.30 11.22
CA PRO A 53 -12.77 17.54 9.81
C PRO A 53 -12.19 18.92 9.51
N PHE A 54 -12.51 19.93 10.32
CA PHE A 54 -12.07 21.32 10.12
C PHE A 54 -10.85 21.69 10.94
N SER A 55 -10.22 20.72 11.61
CA SER A 55 -8.99 20.97 12.36
C SER A 55 -7.83 21.37 11.43
N LYS A 56 -7.03 22.35 11.84
CA LYS A 56 -5.78 22.73 11.15
C LYS A 56 -4.86 21.52 10.93
N GLY A 57 -4.85 20.59 11.89
CA GLY A 57 -4.09 19.34 11.82
C GLY A 57 -4.52 18.46 10.65
N ARG A 58 -5.83 18.29 10.42
CA ARG A 58 -6.33 17.50 9.30
C ARG A 58 -6.04 18.17 7.96
N THR A 59 -6.22 19.49 7.87
CA THR A 59 -5.89 20.24 6.65
C THR A 59 -4.41 20.07 6.27
N ALA A 60 -3.50 20.18 7.24
CA ALA A 60 -2.08 19.96 7.01
C ALA A 60 -1.76 18.52 6.57
N ALA A 61 -2.40 17.52 7.19
CA ALA A 61 -2.23 16.12 6.83
C ALA A 61 -2.74 15.83 5.41
N LEU A 62 -3.87 16.40 5.01
CA LEU A 62 -4.41 16.29 3.64
C LEU A 62 -3.48 16.90 2.59
N VAL A 63 -2.89 18.07 2.88
CA VAL A 63 -1.90 18.70 1.98
C VAL A 63 -0.67 17.81 1.84
N LYS A 64 -0.16 17.27 2.95
CA LYS A 64 0.97 16.34 2.93
C LYS A 64 0.65 15.03 2.19
N ALA A 65 -0.56 14.51 2.32
CA ALA A 65 -1.00 13.32 1.58
C ALA A 65 -0.95 13.55 0.07
N LYS A 66 -1.39 14.73 -0.41
CA LYS A 66 -1.31 15.09 -1.83
C LYS A 66 0.12 15.09 -2.35
N PHE A 67 1.06 15.64 -1.56
CA PHE A 67 2.49 15.65 -1.92
C PHE A 67 3.05 14.22 -2.01
N LEU A 68 2.89 13.43 -0.95
CA LEU A 68 3.38 12.05 -0.89
C LEU A 68 2.75 11.16 -1.99
N SER A 69 1.46 11.33 -2.27
CA SER A 69 0.75 10.63 -3.35
C SER A 69 1.33 10.98 -4.71
N SER A 70 1.76 12.23 -4.91
CA SER A 70 2.46 12.66 -6.13
C SER A 70 3.83 11.99 -6.27
N GLU A 71 4.60 11.91 -5.18
CA GLU A 71 5.90 11.21 -5.17
C GLU A 71 5.73 9.71 -5.45
N LEU A 72 4.63 9.10 -4.98
CA LEU A 72 4.30 7.69 -5.22
C LEU A 72 3.59 7.43 -6.55
N LYS A 73 3.34 8.45 -7.39
CA LYS A 73 2.57 8.29 -8.63
C LYS A 73 3.18 7.23 -9.57
N ALA A 74 4.49 7.30 -9.79
CA ALA A 74 5.19 6.35 -10.65
C ALA A 74 5.16 4.93 -10.05
N PHE A 75 5.35 4.81 -8.73
CA PHE A 75 5.26 3.55 -8.01
C PHE A 75 3.87 2.93 -8.17
N LYS A 76 2.79 3.70 -7.95
CA LYS A 76 1.40 3.22 -8.11
C LYS A 76 1.12 2.73 -9.52
N LEU A 77 1.51 3.52 -10.53
CA LEU A 77 1.31 3.17 -11.94
C LEU A 77 2.06 1.89 -12.30
N LYS A 78 3.30 1.75 -11.82
CA LYS A 78 4.17 0.61 -12.14
C LYS A 78 3.74 -0.67 -11.43
N THR A 79 3.30 -0.56 -10.18
CA THR A 79 2.93 -1.73 -9.36
C THR A 79 1.48 -2.16 -9.51
N GLY A 80 0.58 -1.23 -9.89
CA GLY A 80 -0.85 -1.49 -9.85
C GLY A 80 -1.36 -1.78 -8.43
N ILE A 81 -0.65 -1.33 -7.39
CA ILE A 81 -0.94 -1.68 -5.99
C ILE A 81 -2.40 -1.38 -5.61
N ILE A 82 -3.06 -2.38 -5.02
CA ILE A 82 -4.47 -2.33 -4.59
C ILE A 82 -4.51 -2.44 -3.07
N GLY A 83 -5.34 -1.61 -2.43
CA GLY A 83 -5.48 -1.53 -0.98
C GLY A 83 -5.32 -0.11 -0.46
N TYR A 84 -6.04 0.18 0.63
CA TYR A 84 -5.99 1.49 1.26
C TYR A 84 -4.63 1.71 1.95
N PRO A 85 -3.96 2.88 1.79
CA PRO A 85 -4.44 4.15 1.21
C PRO A 85 -4.08 4.40 -0.27
N PHE A 86 -3.64 3.40 -1.01
CA PHE A 86 -3.33 3.55 -2.44
C PHE A 86 -4.58 3.47 -3.33
N ASP A 87 -5.52 2.61 -2.95
CA ASP A 87 -6.80 2.37 -3.61
C ASP A 87 -7.87 2.13 -2.53
N MET A 88 -9.12 2.54 -2.75
CA MET A 88 -10.16 2.46 -1.72
C MET A 88 -10.72 1.05 -1.49
N LYS A 89 -10.27 0.03 -2.23
CA LYS A 89 -10.78 -1.33 -2.10
C LYS A 89 -10.28 -2.01 -0.82
N ASP A 90 -11.22 -2.64 -0.12
CA ASP A 90 -10.91 -3.66 0.88
C ASP A 90 -10.34 -4.89 0.17
N ILE A 91 -9.17 -5.34 0.60
CA ILE A 91 -8.44 -6.42 -0.07
C ILE A 91 -9.11 -7.77 0.12
N SER A 92 -9.59 -8.07 1.33
CA SER A 92 -10.23 -9.35 1.63
C SER A 92 -11.48 -9.52 0.77
N LEU A 93 -12.28 -8.46 0.66
CA LEU A 93 -13.44 -8.42 -0.21
C LEU A 93 -13.05 -8.48 -1.69
N TYR A 94 -12.00 -7.76 -2.08
CA TYR A 94 -11.55 -7.72 -3.47
C TYR A 94 -11.04 -9.09 -3.95
N ILE A 95 -10.21 -9.79 -3.17
CA ILE A 95 -9.74 -11.15 -3.47
C ILE A 95 -10.92 -12.09 -3.73
N THR A 96 -11.89 -12.06 -2.80
CA THR A 96 -13.07 -12.91 -2.86
C THR A 96 -13.92 -12.62 -4.09
N SER A 97 -14.21 -11.34 -4.35
CA SER A 97 -15.06 -10.94 -5.48
C SER A 97 -14.44 -11.23 -6.85
N GLN A 98 -13.12 -11.14 -6.97
CA GLN A 98 -12.38 -11.33 -8.23
C GLN A 98 -11.82 -12.75 -8.38
N ASN A 99 -12.08 -13.65 -7.43
CA ASN A 99 -11.54 -15.00 -7.39
C ASN A 99 -10.00 -15.03 -7.61
N ILE A 100 -9.28 -14.16 -6.88
CA ILE A 100 -7.83 -14.00 -7.01
C ILE A 100 -7.12 -15.09 -6.22
N THR A 101 -6.13 -15.74 -6.83
CA THR A 101 -5.23 -16.66 -6.15
C THR A 101 -4.01 -15.93 -5.59
N ILE A 102 -3.75 -16.05 -4.30
CA ILE A 102 -2.54 -15.48 -3.68
C ILE A 102 -1.38 -16.45 -3.86
N LYS A 103 -0.34 -16.01 -4.58
CA LYS A 103 0.87 -16.82 -4.85
C LYS A 103 1.90 -16.72 -3.72
N LEU A 104 1.94 -15.57 -3.05
CA LEU A 104 2.95 -15.25 -2.04
C LEU A 104 2.38 -14.24 -1.05
N CYS A 105 2.73 -14.41 0.22
CA CYS A 105 2.51 -13.45 1.29
C CYS A 105 3.87 -12.93 1.79
N THR A 106 4.08 -11.62 1.75
CA THR A 106 5.34 -11.00 2.19
C THR A 106 5.08 -9.78 3.07
N GLU A 107 5.71 -9.73 4.22
CA GLU A 107 5.72 -8.55 5.08
C GLU A 107 7.00 -7.73 4.86
N PHE A 108 6.84 -6.43 4.67
CA PHE A 108 7.92 -5.46 4.54
C PHE A 108 8.04 -4.62 5.81
N LYS A 109 9.16 -4.78 6.52
CA LYS A 109 9.50 -3.93 7.66
C LYS A 109 10.09 -2.61 7.18
N ARG A 110 9.98 -1.57 8.00
CA ARG A 110 10.46 -0.21 7.67
C ARG A 110 11.96 -0.15 7.35
N ASN A 111 12.77 -1.00 7.99
CA ASN A 111 14.21 -1.12 7.72
C ASN A 111 14.55 -1.91 6.44
N GLY A 112 13.56 -2.24 5.60
CA GLY A 112 13.74 -3.04 4.38
C GLY A 112 13.85 -4.55 4.59
N THR A 113 13.68 -5.03 5.83
CA THR A 113 13.65 -6.48 6.12
C THR A 113 12.37 -7.10 5.58
N LEU A 114 12.52 -8.28 4.98
CA LEU A 114 11.41 -9.06 4.42
C LEU A 114 11.13 -10.27 5.29
N VAL A 115 9.85 -10.51 5.59
CA VAL A 115 9.38 -11.73 6.24
C VAL A 115 8.38 -12.39 5.31
N ASN A 116 8.76 -13.52 4.72
CA ASN A 116 7.86 -14.30 3.87
C ASN A 116 7.04 -15.25 4.74
N SER A 117 5.74 -15.36 4.43
CA SER A 117 4.86 -16.36 5.01
C SER A 117 4.25 -17.22 3.91
N LEU A 118 3.84 -18.44 4.27
CA LEU A 118 3.03 -19.25 3.37
C LEU A 118 1.67 -18.54 3.13
N PRO A 119 1.10 -18.66 1.92
CA PRO A 119 -0.21 -18.10 1.57
C PRO A 119 -1.35 -18.56 2.48
#